data_AF-C9L3R8-F1
#
_entry.id   AF-C9L3R8-F1
#
_cell.length_a   1.000
_cell.length_b   1.000
_cell.length_c   1.000
_cell.angle_alpha   90.00
_cell.angle_beta   90.00
_cell.angle_gamma   90.00
#
_symmetry.space_group_name_H-M   'P 1'
#
loop_
_entity.id
_entity.type
_entity.pdbx_description
1 polymer ?
#
loop_
_entity_poly.entity_id
_entity_poly.type
_entity_poly.pdbx_seq_one_letter_code
_entity_poly.pdbx_strand_id
1 'polypeptide(L)'
;MPNQLVRCKTLAKAISHVNGEGARKTLVNERMKILDLQTEYGRYEERKRIVNEITVLFAGTDYEALISQIVDMVISTDKPKILYLTSLKSFGKKDGTEVYRKIKNSAISV
;
A
#
# COMPACT_ATOMS: atom_id res chain seq x y z
N MET A 1 -41.57 7.79 8.65
CA MET A 1 -40.26 7.68 7.96
C MET A 1 -40.53 7.12 6.57
N PRO A 2 -40.14 7.80 5.47
CA PRO A 2 -40.32 7.26 4.13
C PRO A 2 -39.49 5.98 3.95
N ASN A 3 -39.98 5.04 3.15
CA ASN A 3 -39.25 3.81 2.83
C ASN A 3 -37.95 4.18 2.10
N GLN A 4 -36.81 3.81 2.68
CA GLN A 4 -35.49 4.07 2.09
C GLN A 4 -34.98 2.82 1.38
N LEU A 5 -34.72 2.94 0.08
CA LEU A 5 -34.06 1.90 -0.71
C LEU A 5 -32.56 2.18 -0.78
N VAL A 6 -31.73 1.24 -0.28
CA VAL A 6 -30.27 1.35 -0.29
C VAL A 6 -29.68 0.22 -1.14
N ARG A 7 -28.94 0.57 -2.20
CA ARG A 7 -28.24 -0.39 -3.04
C ARG A 7 -26.75 -0.38 -2.73
N CYS A 8 -26.22 -1.49 -2.25
CA CYS A 8 -24.79 -1.65 -1.94
C CYS A 8 -24.30 -3.03 -2.39
N LYS A 9 -22.98 -3.18 -2.56
CA LYS A 9 -22.35 -4.46 -2.90
C LYS A 9 -22.49 -5.52 -1.79
N THR A 10 -22.61 -5.10 -0.53
CA THR A 10 -22.73 -6.00 0.62
C THR A 10 -23.84 -5.54 1.55
N LEU A 11 -24.46 -6.50 2.24
CA LEU A 11 -25.51 -6.23 3.23
C LEU A 11 -24.99 -5.37 4.39
N ALA A 12 -23.76 -5.59 4.85
CA ALA A 12 -23.13 -4.76 5.89
C ALA A 12 -23.05 -3.29 5.47
N LYS A 13 -22.63 -3.02 4.24
CA LYS A 13 -22.56 -1.66 3.71
C LYS A 13 -23.95 -1.06 3.49
N ALA A 14 -24.94 -1.87 3.12
CA ALA A 14 -26.33 -1.41 3.07
C ALA A 14 -26.82 -0.98 4.46
N ILE A 15 -26.60 -1.81 5.49
CA ILE A 15 -26.99 -1.53 6.88
C ILE A 15 -26.32 -0.26 7.42
N SER A 16 -25.06 -0.01 7.10
CA SER A 16 -24.37 1.23 7.52
C SER A 16 -24.97 2.51 6.92
N HIS A 17 -25.60 2.42 5.74
CA HIS A 17 -26.19 3.55 5.01
C HIS A 17 -27.69 3.79 5.27
N VAL A 18 -28.38 2.92 6.01
CA VAL A 18 -29.80 3.11 6.39
C VAL A 18 -29.92 4.28 7.37
N ASN A 19 -30.93 5.13 7.20
CA ASN A 19 -31.22 6.24 8.13
C ASN A 19 -31.81 5.71 9.44
N GLY A 20 -31.32 6.24 10.57
CA GLY A 20 -31.70 5.82 11.91
C GLY A 20 -30.54 5.22 12.71
N GLU A 21 -30.70 5.19 14.02
CA GLU A 21 -29.81 4.51 14.95
C GLU A 21 -30.52 3.29 15.52
N GLY A 22 -29.86 2.14 15.41
CA GLY A 22 -30.38 0.88 15.92
C GLY A 22 -29.21 -0.05 16.22
N ALA A 23 -29.38 -0.94 17.20
CA ALA A 23 -28.31 -1.81 17.70
C ALA A 23 -27.57 -2.56 16.59
N ARG A 24 -28.30 -3.00 15.55
CA ARG A 24 -27.74 -3.70 14.38
C ARG A 24 -26.81 -2.82 13.54
N LYS A 25 -27.11 -1.52 13.40
CA LYS A 25 -26.27 -0.59 12.64
C LYS A 25 -25.01 -0.23 13.40
N THR A 26 -25.12 0.00 14.71
CA THR A 26 -23.96 0.26 15.59
C THR A 26 -22.96 -0.90 15.55
N LEU A 27 -23.45 -2.13 15.73
CA LEU A 27 -22.61 -3.33 15.67
C LEU A 27 -21.91 -3.51 14.31
N VAL A 28 -22.62 -3.25 13.20
CA VAL A 28 -22.03 -3.32 11.86
C VAL A 28 -20.96 -2.26 11.68
N ASN A 29 -21.20 -1.02 12.11
CA ASN A 29 -20.22 0.06 12.00
C ASN A 29 -18.97 -0.21 12.85
N GLU A 30 -19.10 -0.73 14.07
CA GLU A 30 -17.98 -1.12 14.92
C GLU A 30 -17.12 -2.22 14.28
N ARG A 31 -17.76 -3.28 13.76
CA ARG A 31 -17.05 -4.36 13.06
C ARG A 31 -16.37 -3.87 11.79
N MET A 32 -17.01 -2.96 11.04
CA MET A 32 -16.40 -2.34 9.85
C MET A 32 -15.16 -1.50 10.22
N LYS A 33 -15.19 -0.75 11.34
CA LYS A 33 -14.00 -0.03 11.84
C LYS A 33 -12.85 -0.97 12.22
N ILE A 34 -13.16 -2.10 12.87
CA ILE A 34 -12.13 -3.09 13.23
C ILE A 34 -11.51 -3.71 11.98
N LEU A 35 -12.32 -4.06 10.98
CA LEU A 35 -11.84 -4.59 9.71
C LEU A 35 -10.98 -3.57 8.95
N ASP A 36 -11.37 -2.31 8.99
CA ASP A 36 -10.59 -1.21 8.41
C ASP A 36 -9.22 -1.08 9.11
N LEU A 37 -9.20 -1.11 10.45
CA LEU A 37 -7.95 -1.06 11.22
C LEU A 37 -7.04 -2.27 10.91
N GLN A 38 -7.57 -3.48 10.78
CA GLN A 38 -6.79 -4.65 10.38
C GLN A 38 -6.21 -4.49 8.97
N THR A 39 -6.99 -3.93 8.05
CA THR A 39 -6.55 -3.67 6.68
C THR A 39 -5.43 -2.64 6.65
N GLU A 40 -5.59 -1.53 7.37
CA GLU A 40 -4.57 -0.48 7.48
C GLU A 40 -3.31 -0.97 8.21
N TYR A 41 -3.47 -1.79 9.25
CA TYR A 41 -2.33 -2.41 9.93
C TYR A 41 -1.55 -3.34 9.00
N GLY A 42 -2.23 -4.14 8.18
CA GLY A 42 -1.58 -4.98 7.17
C GLY A 42 -0.79 -4.16 6.14
N ARG A 43 -1.35 -3.04 5.67
CA ARG A 43 -0.65 -2.10 4.76
C ARG A 43 0.58 -1.48 5.43
N TYR A 44 0.47 -1.13 6.71
CA TYR A 44 1.57 -0.57 7.49
C TYR A 44 2.71 -1.57 7.68
N GLU A 45 2.41 -2.81 8.06
CA GLU A 45 3.42 -3.85 8.24
C GLU A 45 4.14 -4.17 6.92
N GLU A 46 3.40 -4.24 5.80
CA GLU A 46 4.01 -4.46 4.48
C GLU A 46 4.94 -3.29 4.10
N ARG A 47 4.50 -2.05 4.32
CA ARG A 47 5.34 -0.87 4.08
C ARG A 47 6.60 -0.92 4.93
N LYS A 48 6.49 -1.28 6.21
CA LYS A 48 7.63 -1.39 7.13
C LYS A 48 8.60 -2.48 6.70
N ARG A 49 8.09 -3.61 6.22
CA ARG A 49 8.89 -4.70 5.65
C ARG A 49 9.69 -4.22 4.44
N ILE A 50 9.04 -3.57 3.47
CA ILE A 50 9.69 -3.02 2.27
C ILE A 50 10.80 -2.02 2.65
N VAL A 51 10.52 -1.11 3.58
CA VAL A 51 11.53 -0.14 4.07
C VAL A 51 12.76 -0.85 4.63
N ASN A 52 12.56 -1.87 5.47
CA ASN A 52 13.66 -2.63 6.05
C ASN A 52 14.46 -3.39 4.99
N GLU A 53 13.79 -4.08 4.07
CA GLU A 53 14.45 -4.84 3.01
C GLU A 53 15.28 -3.92 2.09
N ILE A 54 14.74 -2.76 1.70
CA ILE A 54 15.47 -1.77 0.89
C ILE A 54 16.64 -1.17 1.67
N THR A 55 16.44 -0.83 2.95
CA THR A 55 17.50 -0.26 3.79
C THR A 55 18.68 -1.23 3.87
N VAL A 56 18.43 -2.51 4.10
CA VAL A 56 19.46 -3.55 4.14
C VAL A 56 20.11 -3.76 2.76
N LEU A 57 19.33 -3.75 1.68
CA LEU A 57 19.81 -3.98 0.32
C LEU A 57 20.79 -2.90 -0.19
N PHE A 58 20.60 -1.66 0.28
CA PHE A 58 21.36 -0.49 -0.14
C PHE A 58 22.31 0.07 0.93
N ALA A 59 22.36 -0.54 2.12
CA ALA A 59 23.34 -0.18 3.16
C ALA A 59 24.78 -0.32 2.64
N GLY A 60 25.61 0.70 2.87
CA GLY A 60 27.00 0.75 2.42
C GLY A 60 27.17 0.91 0.90
N THR A 61 26.09 1.18 0.16
CA THR A 61 26.16 1.52 -1.26
C THR A 61 26.12 3.03 -1.47
N ASP A 62 26.56 3.51 -2.63
CA ASP A 62 26.45 4.93 -3.01
C ASP A 62 25.01 5.46 -3.02
N TYR A 63 24.02 4.56 -2.99
CA TYR A 63 22.59 4.87 -2.97
C TYR A 63 21.97 4.89 -1.57
N GLU A 64 22.75 4.70 -0.51
CA GLU A 64 22.26 4.70 0.88
C GLU A 64 21.55 6.01 1.23
N ALA A 65 22.10 7.15 0.80
CA ALA A 65 21.48 8.46 0.98
C ALA A 65 20.14 8.63 0.22
N LEU A 66 19.85 7.74 -0.73
CA LEU A 66 18.67 7.77 -1.60
C LEU A 66 17.62 6.72 -1.21
N ILE A 67 17.80 6.00 -0.09
CA ILE A 67 16.88 4.95 0.39
C ILE A 67 15.42 5.44 0.40
N SER A 68 15.16 6.64 0.91
CA SER A 68 13.78 7.17 0.94
C SER A 68 13.15 7.28 -0.46
N GLN A 69 13.91 7.75 -1.45
CA GLN A 69 13.42 7.86 -2.82
C GLN A 69 13.21 6.48 -3.46
N ILE A 70 14.08 5.53 -3.16
CA ILE A 70 13.97 4.15 -3.66
C ILE A 70 12.74 3.47 -3.06
N VAL A 71 12.50 3.63 -1.75
CA VAL A 71 11.31 3.14 -1.06
C VAL A 71 10.03 3.68 -1.71
N ASP A 72 9.94 5.00 -1.89
CA ASP A 72 8.76 5.62 -2.49
C ASP A 72 8.50 5.12 -3.91
N MET A 73 9.57 4.94 -4.69
CA MET A 73 9.50 4.37 -6.03
C MET A 73 8.96 2.94 -6.02
N VAL A 74 9.45 2.06 -5.13
CA VAL A 74 9.02 0.66 -5.04
C VAL A 74 7.56 0.57 -4.59
N ILE A 75 7.15 1.35 -3.60
CA ILE A 75 5.76 1.35 -3.10
C ILE A 75 4.78 1.89 -4.16
N SER A 76 5.24 2.75 -5.07
CA SER A 76 4.36 3.40 -6.05
C SER A 76 3.79 2.45 -7.12
N THR A 77 4.41 1.29 -7.37
CA THR A 77 3.97 0.39 -8.44
C THR A 77 4.47 -1.05 -8.31
N ASP A 78 3.56 -1.99 -8.49
CA ASP A 78 3.79 -3.43 -8.66
C ASP A 78 4.27 -3.81 -10.07
N LYS A 79 4.23 -2.88 -11.04
CA LYS A 79 4.54 -3.18 -12.45
C LYS A 79 6.03 -3.03 -12.73
N PRO A 80 6.74 -4.12 -13.12
CA PRO A 80 8.19 -4.05 -13.35
C PRO A 80 8.60 -3.04 -14.41
N LYS A 81 7.77 -2.86 -15.44
CA LYS A 81 8.01 -1.87 -16.51
C LYS A 81 7.96 -0.44 -15.98
N ILE A 82 7.01 -0.12 -15.09
CA ILE A 82 6.89 1.22 -14.51
C ILE A 82 8.05 1.45 -13.55
N LEU A 83 8.37 0.46 -12.70
CA LEU A 83 9.51 0.52 -11.80
C LEU A 83 10.83 0.82 -12.53
N TYR A 84 11.08 0.15 -13.65
CA TYR A 84 12.25 0.40 -14.50
C TYR A 84 12.30 1.83 -15.04
N LEU A 85 11.19 2.32 -15.62
CA LEU A 85 11.13 3.67 -16.18
C LEU A 85 11.30 4.75 -15.10
N THR A 86 10.67 4.57 -13.94
CA THR A 86 10.83 5.48 -12.80
C THR A 86 12.26 5.48 -12.29
N SER A 87 12.91 4.31 -12.23
CA SER A 87 14.33 4.21 -11.82
C SER A 87 15.24 5.00 -12.76
N LEU A 88 15.05 4.86 -14.08
CA LEU A 88 15.82 5.61 -15.07
C LEU A 88 15.57 7.12 -15.00
N LYS A 89 14.34 7.53 -14.71
CA LYS A 89 13.97 8.95 -14.61
C LYS A 89 14.56 9.60 -13.35
N SER A 90 14.55 8.90 -12.22
CA SER A 90 15.01 9.44 -10.93
C SER A 90 16.52 9.43 -10.78
N PHE A 91 17.19 8.36 -11.24
CA PHE A 91 18.62 8.14 -11.00
C PHE A 91 19.46 8.21 -12.28
N GLY A 92 18.84 8.40 -13.44
CA GLY A 92 19.54 8.39 -14.73
C GLY A 92 19.81 6.98 -15.25
N LYS A 93 20.42 6.89 -16.45
CA LYS A 93 20.52 5.62 -17.17
C LYS A 93 21.39 4.58 -16.47
N LYS A 94 22.56 4.98 -15.97
CA LYS A 94 23.53 4.07 -15.35
C LYS A 94 23.03 3.62 -13.97
N ASP A 95 22.84 4.57 -13.06
CA ASP A 95 22.44 4.27 -11.68
C ASP A 95 21.02 3.72 -11.59
N GLY A 96 20.08 4.24 -12.39
CA GLY A 96 18.72 3.72 -12.43
C GLY A 96 18.63 2.28 -12.91
N THR A 97 19.50 1.85 -13.84
CA THR A 97 19.57 0.43 -14.25
C THR A 97 20.11 -0.44 -13.13
N GLU A 98 21.11 0.04 -12.38
CA GLU A 98 21.71 -0.70 -11.27
C GLU A 98 20.75 -0.86 -10.09
N VAL A 99 20.10 0.23 -9.68
CA VAL A 99 19.05 0.25 -8.65
C VAL A 99 17.93 -0.72 -9.02
N TYR A 100 17.40 -0.63 -10.24
CA TYR A 100 16.36 -1.55 -10.72
C TYR A 100 16.83 -3.01 -10.70
N ARG A 101 18.07 -3.28 -11.15
CA ARG A 101 18.61 -4.65 -11.17
C ARG A 101 18.77 -5.21 -9.76
N LYS A 102 19.25 -4.41 -8.80
CA LYS A 102 19.35 -4.81 -7.39
C LYS A 102 17.99 -5.17 -6.82
N ILE A 103 16.98 -4.31 -7.03
CA ILE A 103 15.60 -4.54 -6.54
C ILE A 103 15.00 -5.78 -7.21
N LYS A 104 15.12 -5.91 -8.54
CA LYS A 104 14.58 -7.06 -9.29
C LYS A 104 15.22 -8.38 -8.88
N ASN A 105 16.52 -8.38 -8.56
CA ASN A 105 17.25 -9.57 -8.16
C ASN A 105 17.10 -9.89 -6.67
N SER A 106 16.69 -8.91 -5.86
CA SER A 106 16.27 -9.15 -4.49
C SER A 106 14.86 -9.76 -4.48
N ALA A 107 14.57 -10.65 -3.52
CA ALA A 107 13.25 -11.25 -3.36
C ALA A 107 12.18 -10.27 -2.80
N ILE A 108 12.37 -8.97 -3.02
CA ILE A 108 11.40 -7.93 -2.68
C ILE A 108 10.25 -8.09 -3.69
N SER A 109 9.27 -8.92 -3.33
CA SER A 109 8.01 -9.01 -4.06
C SER A 109 7.24 -7.72 -3.83
N VAL A 110 7.15 -6.91 -4.89
CA VAL A 110 6.22 -5.77 -4.98
C VAL A 110 4.86 -6.26 -5.47
#